data_AF-A0A2T2THK5-F1
#
_entry.id   AF-A0A2T2THK5-F1
#
_cell.length_a   1.000
_cell.length_b   1.000
_cell.length_c   1.000
_cell.angle_alpha   90.00
_cell.angle_beta   90.00
_cell.angle_gamma   90.00
#
_symmetry.space_group_name_H-M   'P 1'
#
loop_
_entity.id
_entity.type
_entity.pdbx_description
1 polymer ?
#
loop_
_entity_poly.entity_id
_entity_poly.type
_entity_poly.pdbx_seq_one_letter_code
_entity_poly.pdbx_strand_id
1 'polypeptide(L)'
;MHNRYSTLLLLLAALAVASLTACDQSEQNIDFGPGNSLTINGPSAAFAPGGSATFQVRAFTLNKNYDWSVDGPGEVSTNVRQEGEYLDATFDEPGTYTVSVTGTGEGDEYTGSTTIVVSYPDVVTQAGRQGFGTLGTALGAAGLTDALASGGPFTVFAPTDEAFAAFLDDEDDGVDMGDLPAESVLSDILQYHVVPDSLPASQLSGSAATLEGAELTFEGSGENVTVLDGTDLTDPAAVTNANVPASNGLIHAIDALRLPPTASVAFDDQPSADSVTVTVRSVYVPRNGYVAIHDSTLLDDPPQVAGSVIGVSEYREAGLYNNLEVELFDVPGAGFPADTTLQGDQLLIAMPHEETNMNEEYNFITSDGDEDGAYTEGGSAVVDPGFVTVGEN
;
A
#
# COMPACT_ATOMS: atom_id res chain seq x y z
N MET A 1 -25.60 31.54 65.04
CA MET A 1 -25.12 32.69 64.24
C MET A 1 -24.88 32.15 62.83
N HIS A 2 -25.80 32.38 61.88
CA HIS A 2 -25.58 33.16 60.64
C HIS A 2 -24.24 32.79 59.95
N ASN A 3 -24.14 32.32 58.70
CA ASN A 3 -24.89 32.53 57.45
C ASN A 3 -24.48 31.39 56.47
N ARG A 4 -25.41 30.67 55.82
CA ARG A 4 -26.01 30.86 54.46
C ARG A 4 -25.18 30.33 53.28
N TYR A 5 -25.80 29.42 52.50
CA TYR A 5 -25.84 29.14 51.03
C TYR A 5 -26.24 27.64 50.93
N SER A 6 -27.50 27.18 50.72
CA SER A 6 -28.43 27.33 49.57
C SER A 6 -27.67 27.37 48.24
N THR A 7 -27.80 26.45 47.28
CA THR A 7 -28.96 25.63 46.87
C THR A 7 -28.50 24.55 45.86
N LEU A 8 -29.06 23.32 45.97
CA LEU A 8 -29.28 22.26 44.95
C LEU A 8 -28.13 21.73 44.05
N LEU A 9 -28.16 20.53 43.44
CA LEU A 9 -28.68 19.18 43.69
C LEU A 9 -28.49 18.44 42.34
N LEU A 10 -28.09 17.15 42.38
CA LEU A 10 -28.25 16.11 41.33
C LEU A 10 -27.50 16.31 39.98
N LEU A 11 -27.01 15.31 39.22
CA LEU A 11 -26.70 13.87 39.34
C LEU A 11 -26.32 13.39 37.90
N LEU A 12 -25.61 12.26 37.77
CA LEU A 12 -25.35 11.46 36.55
C LEU A 12 -24.45 12.10 35.46
N ALA A 13 -23.68 11.38 34.65
CA ALA A 13 -23.14 10.02 34.61
C ALA A 13 -22.32 9.93 33.30
N ALA A 14 -21.30 9.06 33.29
CA ALA A 14 -20.64 8.45 32.13
C ALA A 14 -19.98 9.38 31.08
N LEU A 15 -18.65 9.44 31.17
CA LEU A 15 -17.75 9.95 30.16
C LEU A 15 -17.57 8.86 29.06
N ALA A 16 -18.18 9.06 27.90
CA ALA A 16 -17.85 8.36 26.67
C ALA A 16 -17.42 9.42 25.65
N VAL A 17 -16.14 9.39 25.29
CA VAL A 17 -15.54 10.26 24.29
C VAL A 17 -15.67 9.53 22.94
N ALA A 18 -16.46 10.08 22.03
CA ALA A 18 -16.47 9.69 20.62
C ALA A 18 -16.79 10.92 19.76
N SER A 19 -15.85 11.21 18.86
CA SER A 19 -15.98 11.81 17.52
C SER A 19 -17.04 12.89 17.25
N LEU A 20 -16.57 14.07 16.82
CA LEU A 20 -17.00 14.79 15.60
C LEU A 20 -16.50 16.25 15.67
N THR A 21 -15.32 16.48 15.11
CA THR A 21 -14.91 17.82 14.67
C THR A 21 -14.70 17.81 13.17
N ALA A 22 -15.77 18.15 12.46
CA ALA A 22 -15.71 18.87 11.20
C ALA A 22 -16.94 19.78 11.14
N CYS A 23 -16.99 20.74 12.06
CA CYS A 23 -17.80 21.93 11.89
C CYS A 23 -16.88 22.95 11.21
N ASP A 24 -16.96 23.06 9.89
CA ASP A 24 -16.64 24.33 9.23
C ASP A 24 -17.93 24.82 8.56
N GLN A 25 -18.57 25.74 9.27
CA GLN A 25 -19.79 26.47 8.91
C GLN A 25 -19.43 27.92 8.56
N SER A 26 -18.45 28.11 7.67
CA SER A 26 -18.09 29.44 7.16
C SER A 26 -17.89 29.32 5.65
N GLU A 27 -18.59 30.00 4.75
CA GLU A 27 -19.39 31.21 4.78
C GLU A 27 -20.40 31.08 3.62
N GLN A 28 -21.69 31.40 3.78
CA GLN A 28 -22.53 32.00 2.71
C GLN A 28 -23.74 32.69 3.35
N ASN A 29 -23.50 33.91 3.82
CA ASN A 29 -24.56 34.88 4.07
C ASN A 29 -24.89 35.55 2.73
N ILE A 30 -26.05 35.27 2.15
CA ILE A 30 -26.60 36.11 1.08
C ILE A 30 -28.11 36.29 1.30
N ASP A 31 -28.45 37.53 1.65
CA ASP A 31 -29.80 38.10 1.68
C ASP A 31 -30.18 38.51 0.25
N PHE A 32 -31.30 37.99 -0.26
CA PHE A 32 -31.98 38.57 -1.41
C PHE A 32 -33.50 38.56 -1.19
N GLY A 33 -34.09 39.75 -1.30
CA GLY A 33 -35.54 39.96 -1.31
C GLY A 33 -36.26 39.26 -2.48
N PRO A 34 -37.60 39.32 -2.49
CA PRO A 34 -38.48 38.28 -3.03
C PRO A 34 -38.38 38.11 -4.55
N GLY A 35 -38.15 36.86 -4.99
CA GLY A 35 -38.10 36.50 -6.42
C GLY A 35 -37.15 35.37 -6.80
N ASN A 36 -37.10 34.31 -5.99
CA ASN A 36 -36.87 32.92 -6.42
C ASN A 36 -35.44 32.54 -6.82
N SER A 37 -34.58 32.30 -5.83
CA SER A 37 -33.39 31.46 -6.01
C SER A 37 -33.40 30.36 -4.96
N LEU A 38 -33.41 29.11 -5.44
CA LEU A 38 -33.21 27.93 -4.62
C LEU A 38 -31.73 27.56 -4.66
N THR A 39 -31.04 27.63 -3.52
CA THR A 39 -29.66 27.15 -3.40
C THR A 39 -29.68 25.69 -2.94
N ILE A 40 -29.19 24.78 -3.78
CA ILE A 40 -29.02 23.37 -3.46
C ILE A 40 -27.53 23.04 -3.46
N ASN A 41 -26.95 22.85 -2.26
CA ASN A 41 -25.55 22.45 -2.09
C ASN A 41 -25.49 20.96 -1.73
N GLY A 42 -24.70 20.17 -2.46
CA GLY A 42 -24.43 18.77 -2.15
C GLY A 42 -22.95 18.42 -2.43
N PRO A 43 -22.26 17.69 -1.52
CA PRO A 43 -20.90 17.22 -1.76
C PRO A 43 -20.87 15.96 -2.64
N SER A 44 -19.72 15.68 -3.26
CA SER A 44 -19.37 14.34 -3.74
C SER A 44 -19.12 13.41 -2.54
N ALA A 45 -19.60 12.16 -2.54
CA ALA A 45 -19.18 11.19 -1.52
C ALA A 45 -18.73 9.85 -2.08
N ALA A 46 -17.88 9.19 -1.28
CA ALA A 46 -17.24 7.92 -1.57
C ALA A 46 -18.06 6.72 -1.06
N PHE A 47 -18.53 5.87 -1.97
CA PHE A 47 -19.38 4.70 -1.75
C PHE A 47 -18.57 3.43 -1.39
N ALA A 48 -18.97 2.68 -0.36
CA ALA A 48 -18.34 1.41 0.00
C ALA A 48 -19.17 0.22 -0.54
N PRO A 49 -18.54 -0.88 -0.99
CA PRO A 49 -19.27 -2.11 -1.29
C PRO A 49 -20.04 -2.59 -0.04
N GLY A 50 -21.38 -2.64 -0.12
CA GLY A 50 -22.25 -3.14 0.96
C GLY A 50 -22.84 -2.10 1.92
N GLY A 51 -22.58 -0.80 1.72
CA GLY A 51 -23.19 0.30 2.50
C GLY A 51 -24.04 1.22 1.64
N SER A 52 -25.00 1.92 2.25
CA SER A 52 -25.76 2.98 1.58
C SER A 52 -25.27 4.35 2.03
N ALA A 53 -25.15 5.30 1.10
CA ALA A 53 -24.72 6.66 1.41
C ALA A 53 -25.94 7.55 1.63
N THR A 54 -26.11 8.10 2.84
CA THR A 54 -27.17 9.06 3.15
C THR A 54 -26.66 10.49 3.04
N PHE A 55 -27.33 11.30 2.21
CA PHE A 55 -27.01 12.72 2.04
C PHE A 55 -28.17 13.58 2.47
N GLN A 56 -27.84 14.73 3.08
CA GLN A 56 -28.81 15.75 3.45
C GLN A 56 -28.80 16.89 2.46
N VAL A 57 -29.93 17.12 1.79
CA VAL A 57 -30.13 18.26 0.87
C VAL A 57 -31.00 19.31 1.55
N ARG A 58 -30.63 20.58 1.42
CA ARG A 58 -31.36 21.73 1.99
C ARG A 58 -31.92 22.62 0.88
N ALA A 59 -33.18 23.01 1.05
CA ALA A 59 -33.87 24.05 0.27
C ALA A 59 -34.33 25.18 1.19
N PHE A 60 -34.39 26.41 0.69
CA PHE A 60 -34.95 27.57 1.41
C PHE A 60 -36.03 28.24 0.57
N THR A 61 -37.25 28.30 1.08
CA THR A 61 -38.39 29.01 0.48
C THR A 61 -39.43 29.24 1.59
N LEU A 62 -40.11 30.41 1.60
CA LEU A 62 -41.09 30.79 2.63
C LEU A 62 -42.51 30.32 2.23
N ASN A 63 -43.18 29.53 3.08
CA ASN A 63 -44.62 29.19 2.97
C ASN A 63 -45.06 28.43 1.69
N LYS A 64 -44.36 27.39 1.24
CA LYS A 64 -44.76 26.58 0.07
C LYS A 64 -44.65 25.07 0.32
N ASN A 65 -45.45 24.30 -0.43
CA ASN A 65 -45.28 22.86 -0.54
C ASN A 65 -44.27 22.56 -1.66
N TYR A 66 -43.45 21.53 -1.47
CA TYR A 66 -42.46 21.11 -2.45
C TYR A 66 -42.64 19.64 -2.81
N ASP A 67 -42.56 19.35 -4.10
CA ASP A 67 -42.41 18.01 -4.63
C ASP A 67 -40.93 17.79 -4.96
N TRP A 68 -40.36 16.71 -4.40
CA TRP A 68 -38.97 16.34 -4.60
C TRP A 68 -38.88 15.13 -5.53
N SER A 69 -37.90 15.14 -6.42
CA SER A 69 -37.54 14.00 -7.25
C SER A 69 -36.03 13.83 -7.26
N VAL A 70 -35.59 12.58 -7.20
CA VAL A 70 -34.18 12.23 -7.40
C VAL A 70 -34.14 11.28 -8.58
N ASP A 71 -33.38 11.66 -9.61
CA ASP A 71 -33.18 10.88 -10.82
C ASP A 71 -31.74 10.37 -10.88
N GLY A 72 -31.54 9.10 -11.20
CA GLY A 72 -30.24 8.45 -11.27
C GLY A 72 -30.34 6.92 -11.29
N PRO A 73 -29.20 6.21 -11.24
CA PRO A 73 -29.16 4.76 -11.50
C PRO A 73 -29.79 3.87 -10.41
N GLY A 74 -30.17 4.40 -9.24
CA GLY A 74 -30.68 3.62 -8.10
C GLY A 74 -32.05 4.06 -7.56
N GLU A 75 -32.60 3.29 -6.61
CA GLU A 75 -33.85 3.63 -5.92
C GLU A 75 -33.62 4.69 -4.84
N VAL A 76 -34.44 5.74 -4.83
CA VAL A 76 -34.37 6.80 -3.80
C VAL A 76 -35.76 7.00 -3.19
N SER A 77 -35.84 7.05 -1.86
CA SER A 77 -37.11 7.35 -1.20
C SER A 77 -37.46 8.83 -1.40
N THR A 78 -38.53 9.11 -2.13
CA THR A 78 -39.09 10.46 -2.25
C THR A 78 -40.20 10.64 -1.22
N ASN A 79 -40.19 11.75 -0.47
CA ASN A 79 -41.23 12.11 0.49
C ASN A 79 -41.58 13.59 0.34
N VAL A 80 -42.85 13.94 0.53
CA VAL A 80 -43.27 15.33 0.72
C VAL A 80 -42.81 15.77 2.11
N ARG A 81 -41.99 16.83 2.18
CA ARG A 81 -41.43 17.35 3.44
C ARG A 81 -41.82 18.82 3.66
N GLN A 82 -41.87 19.25 4.92
CA GLN A 82 -42.20 20.62 5.32
C GLN A 82 -40.96 21.54 5.30
N GLU A 83 -41.18 22.85 5.39
CA GLU A 83 -40.11 23.86 5.49
C GLU A 83 -39.14 23.56 6.65
N GLY A 84 -37.84 23.56 6.36
CA GLY A 84 -36.78 23.30 7.34
C GLY A 84 -36.46 21.82 7.58
N GLU A 85 -37.21 20.89 6.98
CA GLU A 85 -36.88 19.46 7.02
C GLU A 85 -35.80 19.12 5.97
N TYR A 86 -34.77 18.39 6.39
CA TYR A 86 -33.75 17.86 5.49
C TYR A 86 -34.35 16.83 4.56
N LEU A 87 -33.91 16.75 3.31
CA LEU A 87 -34.15 15.57 2.48
C LEU A 87 -33.00 14.60 2.69
N ASP A 88 -33.31 13.40 3.20
CA ASP A 88 -32.37 12.30 3.24
C ASP A 88 -32.50 11.51 1.92
N ALA A 89 -31.48 11.57 1.09
CA ALA A 89 -31.36 10.72 -0.10
C ALA A 89 -30.36 9.61 0.20
N THR A 90 -30.80 8.37 0.02
CA THR A 90 -29.96 7.18 0.16
C THR A 90 -29.60 6.68 -1.24
N PHE A 91 -28.32 6.41 -1.47
CA PHE A 91 -27.82 5.87 -2.73
C PHE A 91 -27.17 4.52 -2.49
N ASP A 92 -27.63 3.52 -3.22
CA ASP A 92 -27.16 2.13 -3.15
C ASP A 92 -26.24 1.77 -4.33
N GLU A 93 -26.08 2.68 -5.29
CA GLU A 93 -25.20 2.52 -6.45
C GLU A 93 -24.38 3.80 -6.68
N PRO A 94 -23.15 3.68 -7.21
CA PRO A 94 -22.39 4.82 -7.69
C PRO A 94 -23.09 5.43 -8.92
N GLY A 95 -23.00 6.74 -9.07
CA GLY A 95 -23.62 7.43 -10.17
C GLY A 95 -23.70 8.93 -9.99
N THR A 96 -24.16 9.57 -11.05
CA THR A 96 -24.54 10.97 -11.01
C THR A 96 -26.05 11.04 -10.79
N TYR A 97 -26.46 11.62 -9.66
CA TYR A 97 -27.86 11.79 -9.30
C TYR A 97 -28.23 13.26 -9.43
N THR A 98 -29.39 13.52 -10.02
CA THR A 98 -29.97 14.86 -10.07
C THR A 98 -31.10 14.95 -9.06
N VAL A 99 -30.91 15.76 -8.02
CA VAL A 99 -31.99 16.10 -7.09
C VAL A 99 -32.67 17.33 -7.62
N SER A 100 -33.96 17.21 -7.92
CA SER A 100 -34.81 18.30 -8.39
C SER A 100 -35.92 18.56 -7.39
N VAL A 101 -36.29 19.83 -7.24
CA VAL A 101 -37.45 20.22 -6.46
C VAL A 101 -38.31 21.19 -7.26
N THR A 102 -39.61 20.97 -7.19
CA THR A 102 -40.62 21.85 -7.77
C THR A 102 -41.55 22.32 -6.66
N GLY A 103 -41.74 23.63 -6.55
CA GLY A 103 -42.67 24.25 -5.60
C GLY A 103 -43.69 25.13 -6.32
N THR A 104 -44.88 25.26 -5.73
CA THR A 104 -45.91 26.19 -6.21
C THR A 104 -46.31 27.15 -5.09
N GLY A 105 -46.43 28.44 -5.42
CA GLY A 105 -46.99 29.40 -4.47
C GLY A 105 -47.19 30.78 -5.07
N GLU A 106 -48.28 31.45 -4.67
CA GLU A 106 -48.71 32.77 -5.19
C GLU A 106 -48.93 32.84 -6.72
N GLY A 107 -49.17 31.69 -7.36
CA GLY A 107 -49.42 31.60 -8.80
C GLY A 107 -48.17 31.39 -9.67
N ASP A 108 -46.98 31.37 -9.06
CA ASP A 108 -45.71 31.11 -9.72
C ASP A 108 -45.18 29.70 -9.41
N GLU A 109 -44.48 29.11 -10.38
CA GLU A 109 -43.76 27.84 -10.28
C GLU A 109 -42.27 28.08 -9.99
N TYR A 110 -41.71 27.26 -9.12
CA TYR A 110 -40.34 27.38 -8.62
C TYR A 110 -39.64 26.06 -8.86
N THR A 111 -38.49 26.10 -9.51
CA THR A 111 -37.67 24.91 -9.73
C THR A 111 -36.23 25.16 -9.31
N GLY A 112 -35.57 24.11 -8.86
CA GLY A 112 -34.12 24.08 -8.86
C GLY A 112 -33.59 22.66 -8.73
N SER A 113 -32.32 22.48 -9.09
CA SER A 113 -31.68 21.18 -9.11
C SER A 113 -30.22 21.26 -8.67
N THR A 114 -29.70 20.14 -8.15
CA THR A 114 -28.27 19.93 -7.92
C THR A 114 -27.88 18.55 -8.39
N THR A 115 -26.57 18.39 -8.61
CA THR A 115 -25.97 17.12 -8.95
C THR A 115 -25.20 16.57 -7.76
N ILE A 116 -25.50 15.33 -7.38
CA ILE A 116 -24.75 14.57 -6.39
C ILE A 116 -23.98 13.51 -7.15
N VAL A 117 -22.66 13.47 -6.95
CA VAL A 117 -21.80 12.43 -7.51
C VAL A 117 -21.45 11.45 -6.40
N VAL A 118 -21.89 10.20 -6.59
CA VAL A 118 -21.54 9.08 -5.75
C VAL A 118 -20.52 8.25 -6.51
N SER A 119 -19.30 8.16 -6.01
CA SER A 119 -18.21 7.39 -6.64
C SER A 119 -17.63 6.40 -5.66
N TYR A 120 -16.99 5.33 -6.11
CA TYR A 120 -16.16 4.52 -5.22
C TYR A 120 -14.97 5.36 -4.70
N PRO A 121 -14.42 5.09 -3.50
CA PRO A 121 -13.08 5.53 -3.14
C PRO A 121 -12.02 4.92 -4.06
N ASP A 122 -10.81 5.47 -4.01
CA ASP A 122 -9.61 4.89 -4.63
C ASP A 122 -9.25 3.54 -4.02
N VAL A 123 -8.33 2.80 -4.67
CA VAL A 123 -7.92 1.45 -4.23
C VAL A 123 -7.34 1.43 -2.81
N VAL A 124 -6.62 2.45 -2.35
CA VAL A 124 -6.03 2.47 -1.01
C VAL A 124 -7.11 2.66 0.05
N THR A 125 -7.98 3.66 -0.15
CA THR A 125 -9.12 3.90 0.74
C THR A 125 -10.08 2.70 0.74
N GLN A 126 -10.30 2.06 -0.41
CA GLN A 126 -11.11 0.85 -0.49
C GLN A 126 -10.49 -0.33 0.23
N ALA A 127 -9.18 -0.54 0.11
CA ALA A 127 -8.51 -1.64 0.80
C ALA A 127 -8.70 -1.55 2.33
N GLY A 128 -8.52 -0.35 2.89
CA GLY A 128 -8.78 -0.11 4.32
C GLY A 128 -10.24 -0.38 4.73
N ARG A 129 -11.22 -0.08 3.86
CA ARG A 129 -12.64 -0.39 4.10
C ARG A 129 -12.96 -1.89 4.06
N GLN A 130 -12.21 -2.65 3.27
CA GLN A 130 -12.34 -4.10 3.17
C GLN A 130 -11.65 -4.87 4.30
N GLY A 131 -10.99 -4.15 5.23
CA GLY A 131 -10.31 -4.77 6.36
C GLY A 131 -8.87 -5.21 6.07
N PHE A 132 -8.25 -4.71 4.99
CA PHE A 132 -6.81 -4.94 4.73
C PHE A 132 -5.96 -3.91 5.47
N GLY A 133 -6.01 -3.95 6.81
CA GLY A 133 -5.35 -2.96 7.67
C GLY A 133 -3.83 -3.05 7.59
N THR A 134 -3.29 -4.27 7.53
CA THR A 134 -1.84 -4.51 7.41
C THR A 134 -1.33 -4.02 6.07
N LEU A 135 -2.05 -4.31 4.97
CA LEU A 135 -1.71 -3.78 3.64
C LEU A 135 -1.69 -2.24 3.63
N GLY A 136 -2.70 -1.59 4.21
CA GLY A 136 -2.73 -0.13 4.30
C GLY A 136 -1.54 0.46 5.07
N THR A 137 -1.11 -0.21 6.14
CA THR A 137 0.09 0.18 6.91
C THR A 137 1.36 0.00 6.09
N ALA A 138 1.49 -1.14 5.39
CA ALA A 138 2.62 -1.45 4.54
C ALA A 138 2.74 -0.47 3.35
N LEU A 139 1.62 -0.12 2.70
CA LEU A 139 1.56 0.91 1.64
C LEU A 139 1.97 2.30 2.14
N GLY A 140 1.70 2.61 3.41
CA GLY A 140 2.18 3.84 4.05
C GLY A 140 3.69 3.80 4.30
N ALA A 141 4.19 2.68 4.82
CA ALA A 141 5.63 2.48 5.09
C ALA A 141 6.48 2.46 3.81
N ALA A 142 5.93 1.96 2.69
CA ALA A 142 6.57 1.91 1.38
C ALA A 142 6.44 3.21 0.57
N GLY A 143 5.75 4.24 1.08
CA GLY A 143 5.54 5.49 0.35
C GLY A 143 4.61 5.40 -0.87
N LEU A 144 3.82 4.32 -1.00
CA LEU A 144 3.00 4.05 -2.19
C LEU A 144 1.57 4.62 -2.14
N THR A 145 1.14 5.12 -0.99
CA THR A 145 -0.25 5.55 -0.74
C THR A 145 -0.73 6.61 -1.74
N ASP A 146 0.03 7.70 -1.94
CA ASP A 146 -0.40 8.79 -2.82
C ASP A 146 -0.39 8.37 -4.30
N ALA A 147 0.59 7.56 -4.71
CA ALA A 147 0.70 7.05 -6.07
C ALA A 147 -0.49 6.15 -6.43
N LEU A 148 -0.85 5.23 -5.54
CA LEU A 148 -1.97 4.32 -5.74
C LEU A 148 -3.34 4.98 -5.54
N ALA A 149 -3.44 6.05 -4.74
CA ALA A 149 -4.70 6.77 -4.56
C ALA A 149 -5.04 7.70 -5.74
N SER A 150 -4.02 8.21 -6.46
CA SER A 150 -4.20 9.21 -7.53
C SER A 150 -3.97 8.69 -8.95
N GLY A 151 -3.20 7.62 -9.12
CA GLY A 151 -2.95 6.98 -10.41
C GLY A 151 -4.07 6.04 -10.87
N GLY A 152 -3.80 5.25 -11.90
CA GLY A 152 -4.66 4.15 -12.34
C GLY A 152 -5.09 4.26 -13.81
N PRO A 153 -5.81 3.25 -14.33
CA PRO A 153 -6.44 2.15 -13.58
C PRO A 153 -5.42 1.14 -13.01
N PHE A 154 -5.70 0.63 -11.81
CA PHE A 154 -4.92 -0.42 -11.15
C PHE A 154 -5.75 -1.67 -10.87
N THR A 155 -5.10 -2.83 -10.86
CA THR A 155 -5.63 -4.05 -10.26
C THR A 155 -4.72 -4.43 -9.11
N VAL A 156 -5.23 -4.32 -7.88
CA VAL A 156 -4.48 -4.60 -6.66
C VAL A 156 -4.85 -5.99 -6.16
N PHE A 157 -3.87 -6.86 -6.06
CA PHE A 157 -4.02 -8.16 -5.40
C PHE A 157 -3.70 -7.97 -3.93
N ALA A 158 -4.73 -7.82 -3.09
CA ALA A 158 -4.59 -7.47 -1.68
C ALA A 158 -4.49 -8.73 -0.82
N PRO A 159 -3.32 -9.05 -0.22
CA PRO A 159 -3.23 -10.12 0.75
C PRO A 159 -4.07 -9.80 1.99
N THR A 160 -4.70 -10.82 2.58
CA THR A 160 -5.39 -10.64 3.85
C THR A 160 -4.40 -10.34 4.98
N ASP A 161 -4.88 -9.80 6.10
CA ASP A 161 -4.04 -9.57 7.26
C ASP A 161 -3.45 -10.90 7.80
N GLU A 162 -4.17 -12.02 7.65
CA GLU A 162 -3.66 -13.37 7.96
C GLU A 162 -2.54 -13.81 7.02
N ALA A 163 -2.63 -13.48 5.72
CA ALA A 163 -1.59 -13.78 4.74
C ALA A 163 -0.28 -13.03 5.05
N PHE A 164 -0.39 -11.75 5.43
CA PHE A 164 0.76 -10.97 5.91
C PHE A 164 1.34 -11.54 7.20
N ALA A 165 0.50 -11.90 8.17
CA ALA A 165 0.96 -12.47 9.43
C ALA A 165 1.68 -13.81 9.21
N ALA A 166 1.16 -14.67 8.34
CA ALA A 166 1.80 -15.95 8.00
C ALA A 166 3.18 -15.73 7.36
N PHE A 167 3.33 -14.74 6.48
CA PHE A 167 4.61 -14.41 5.87
C PHE A 167 5.65 -13.92 6.90
N LEU A 168 5.22 -13.10 7.87
CA LEU A 168 6.12 -12.57 8.90
C LEU A 168 6.43 -13.59 10.03
N ASP A 169 5.63 -14.63 10.20
CA ASP A 169 5.78 -15.64 11.28
C ASP A 169 6.57 -16.89 10.83
N ASP A 170 6.87 -17.03 9.53
CA ASP A 170 7.55 -18.22 8.97
C ASP A 170 9.06 -18.30 9.31
N GLU A 171 9.62 -17.26 9.94
CA GLU A 171 11.06 -17.12 10.21
C GLU A 171 11.52 -17.64 11.60
N ASP A 172 10.64 -18.32 12.37
CA ASP A 172 10.95 -18.99 13.67
C ASP A 172 11.55 -18.03 14.75
N ASP A 173 11.47 -16.72 14.54
CA ASP A 173 11.99 -15.66 15.42
C ASP A 173 10.91 -14.70 15.97
N GLY A 174 9.68 -14.78 15.46
CA GLY A 174 8.50 -14.13 16.03
C GLY A 174 8.54 -12.60 15.90
N VAL A 175 8.06 -12.12 14.77
CA VAL A 175 8.16 -10.71 14.36
C VAL A 175 6.92 -9.88 14.74
N ASP A 176 7.18 -8.66 15.22
CA ASP A 176 6.22 -7.58 15.45
C ASP A 176 6.09 -6.75 14.15
N MET A 177 5.07 -5.92 13.97
CA MET A 177 4.98 -5.00 12.82
C MET A 177 6.15 -3.98 12.72
N GLY A 178 7.10 -4.02 13.68
CA GLY A 178 8.36 -3.30 13.67
C GLY A 178 9.45 -3.89 12.77
N ASP A 179 9.33 -5.14 12.31
CA ASP A 179 10.35 -5.78 11.46
C ASP A 179 9.96 -5.77 9.96
N LEU A 180 9.17 -4.79 9.55
CA LEU A 180 8.98 -4.52 8.13
C LEU A 180 10.35 -4.27 7.46
N PRO A 181 10.55 -4.78 6.22
CA PRO A 181 11.78 -4.52 5.50
C PRO A 181 11.95 -3.02 5.21
N ALA A 182 13.16 -2.67 4.79
CA ALA A 182 13.49 -1.34 4.27
C ALA A 182 12.46 -0.87 3.23
N GLU A 183 12.21 0.43 3.21
CA GLU A 183 11.20 1.04 2.33
C GLU A 183 11.34 0.62 0.86
N SER A 184 12.55 0.55 0.32
CA SER A 184 12.83 0.12 -1.05
C SER A 184 12.40 -1.33 -1.29
N VAL A 185 12.89 -2.26 -0.45
CA VAL A 185 12.55 -3.70 -0.53
C VAL A 185 11.05 -3.93 -0.36
N LEU A 186 10.42 -3.24 0.61
CA LEU A 186 8.97 -3.33 0.81
C LEU A 186 8.20 -2.80 -0.39
N SER A 187 8.65 -1.69 -0.97
CA SER A 187 8.03 -1.08 -2.14
C SER A 187 8.03 -2.03 -3.34
N ASP A 188 9.14 -2.73 -3.60
CA ASP A 188 9.22 -3.70 -4.70
C ASP A 188 8.22 -4.87 -4.48
N ILE A 189 8.18 -5.43 -3.28
CA ILE A 189 7.22 -6.49 -2.92
C ILE A 189 5.77 -6.03 -3.11
N LEU A 190 5.42 -4.82 -2.65
CA LEU A 190 4.06 -4.29 -2.77
C LEU A 190 3.71 -3.90 -4.21
N GLN A 191 4.66 -3.41 -4.99
CA GLN A 191 4.46 -3.10 -6.41
C GLN A 191 4.22 -4.38 -7.24
N TYR A 192 4.77 -5.52 -6.85
CA TYR A 192 4.48 -6.82 -7.47
C TYR A 192 3.01 -7.25 -7.30
N HIS A 193 2.31 -6.72 -6.28
CA HIS A 193 0.88 -6.95 -6.09
C HIS A 193 -0.02 -6.01 -6.90
N VAL A 194 0.55 -5.11 -7.70
CA VAL A 194 -0.21 -4.10 -8.45
C VAL A 194 0.04 -4.25 -9.94
N VAL A 195 -1.02 -4.52 -10.69
CA VAL A 195 -1.00 -4.50 -12.16
C VAL A 195 -1.52 -3.14 -12.63
N PRO A 196 -0.80 -2.38 -13.49
CA PRO A 196 -1.24 -1.09 -14.02
C PRO A 196 -2.27 -1.21 -15.15
N ASP A 197 -3.30 -2.01 -14.93
CA ASP A 197 -4.48 -2.17 -15.79
C ASP A 197 -5.70 -2.54 -14.94
N SER A 198 -6.91 -2.47 -15.50
CA SER A 198 -8.15 -2.93 -14.86
C SER A 198 -8.53 -4.33 -15.34
N LEU A 199 -8.02 -5.35 -14.65
CA LEU A 199 -8.24 -6.76 -14.96
C LEU A 199 -9.33 -7.35 -14.05
N PRO A 200 -10.57 -7.53 -14.54
CA PRO A 200 -11.59 -8.29 -13.82
C PRO A 200 -11.20 -9.77 -13.76
N ALA A 201 -11.77 -10.51 -12.80
CA ALA A 201 -11.51 -11.94 -12.59
C ALA A 201 -11.69 -12.79 -13.87
N SER A 202 -12.59 -12.40 -14.76
CA SER A 202 -12.80 -13.08 -16.06
C SER A 202 -11.62 -12.95 -17.04
N GLN A 203 -10.69 -12.04 -16.78
CA GLN A 203 -9.47 -11.80 -17.57
C GLN A 203 -8.19 -12.23 -16.84
N LEU A 204 -8.30 -12.76 -15.63
CA LEU A 204 -7.17 -13.30 -14.87
C LEU A 204 -6.79 -14.69 -15.39
N SER A 205 -6.11 -14.73 -16.53
CA SER A 205 -5.58 -15.94 -17.14
C SER A 205 -4.27 -15.64 -17.85
N GLY A 206 -3.25 -16.48 -17.65
CA GLY A 206 -1.91 -16.24 -18.21
C GLY A 206 -1.09 -15.38 -17.25
N SER A 207 -0.49 -14.31 -17.73
CA SER A 207 0.34 -13.41 -16.92
C SER A 207 0.10 -11.94 -17.24
N ALA A 208 0.44 -11.06 -16.30
CA ALA A 208 0.43 -9.61 -16.50
C ALA A 208 1.64 -8.96 -15.81
N ALA A 209 2.27 -7.99 -16.49
CA ALA A 209 3.33 -7.18 -15.90
C ALA A 209 2.80 -6.35 -14.73
N THR A 210 3.55 -6.32 -13.64
CA THR A 210 3.25 -5.57 -12.43
C THR A 210 3.90 -4.18 -12.46
N LEU A 211 3.67 -3.37 -11.43
CA LEU A 211 4.38 -2.10 -11.25
C LEU A 211 5.87 -2.31 -10.91
N GLU A 212 6.21 -3.43 -10.27
CA GLU A 212 7.59 -3.81 -9.99
C GLU A 212 8.33 -4.14 -11.31
N GLY A 213 7.62 -4.77 -12.25
CA GLY A 213 8.10 -5.01 -13.62
C GLY A 213 8.08 -6.49 -14.00
N ALA A 214 8.17 -7.40 -13.02
CA ALA A 214 7.98 -8.82 -13.20
C ALA A 214 6.52 -9.17 -13.56
N GLU A 215 6.34 -10.34 -14.17
CA GLU A 215 5.02 -10.84 -14.53
C GLU A 215 4.37 -11.62 -13.39
N LEU A 216 3.18 -11.20 -12.96
CA LEU A 216 2.33 -11.95 -12.06
C LEU A 216 1.52 -12.99 -12.86
N THR A 217 1.59 -14.26 -12.46
CA THR A 217 0.96 -15.37 -13.18
C THR A 217 -0.35 -15.79 -12.53
N PHE A 218 -1.35 -16.08 -13.37
CA PHE A 218 -2.71 -16.44 -12.97
C PHE A 218 -3.11 -17.80 -13.54
N GLU A 219 -3.71 -18.62 -12.69
CA GLU A 219 -4.31 -19.90 -13.07
C GLU A 219 -5.79 -19.97 -12.71
N GLY A 220 -6.50 -20.90 -13.36
CA GLY A 220 -7.92 -21.13 -13.13
C GLY A 220 -8.84 -20.22 -13.96
N SER A 221 -10.09 -20.11 -13.52
CA SER A 221 -11.10 -19.25 -14.17
C SER A 221 -12.30 -18.99 -13.25
N GLY A 222 -12.95 -17.84 -13.43
CA GLY A 222 -14.16 -17.48 -12.69
C GLY A 222 -13.89 -17.24 -11.21
N GLU A 223 -14.56 -17.98 -10.33
CA GLU A 223 -14.43 -17.87 -8.87
C GLU A 223 -13.26 -18.70 -8.30
N ASN A 224 -12.57 -19.48 -9.13
CA ASN A 224 -11.44 -20.33 -8.72
C ASN A 224 -10.14 -19.85 -9.38
N VAL A 225 -9.91 -18.53 -9.39
CA VAL A 225 -8.65 -17.98 -9.87
C VAL A 225 -7.62 -18.06 -8.74
N THR A 226 -6.40 -18.46 -9.10
CA THR A 226 -5.25 -18.40 -8.22
C THR A 226 -4.16 -17.52 -8.80
N VAL A 227 -3.42 -16.86 -7.92
CA VAL A 227 -2.24 -16.06 -8.23
C VAL A 227 -1.01 -16.87 -7.82
N LEU A 228 -0.13 -17.15 -8.76
CA LEU A 228 1.08 -17.92 -8.49
C LEU A 228 2.17 -17.02 -7.90
N ASP A 229 3.00 -17.60 -7.05
CA ASP A 229 4.18 -16.93 -6.55
C ASP A 229 5.24 -16.77 -7.66
N GLY A 230 6.05 -15.71 -7.60
CA GLY A 230 7.14 -15.52 -8.58
C GLY A 230 8.25 -16.56 -8.44
N THR A 231 8.39 -17.15 -7.25
CA THR A 231 9.51 -18.03 -6.88
C THR A 231 9.11 -19.50 -6.81
N ASP A 232 7.89 -19.79 -6.37
CA ASP A 232 7.34 -21.15 -6.32
C ASP A 232 5.95 -21.22 -6.95
N LEU A 233 5.91 -21.66 -8.21
CA LEU A 233 4.67 -21.88 -8.95
C LEU A 233 3.80 -23.01 -8.36
N THR A 234 4.30 -23.76 -7.38
CA THR A 234 3.57 -24.84 -6.69
C THR A 234 2.82 -24.39 -5.45
N ASP A 235 3.02 -23.14 -5.01
CA ASP A 235 2.27 -22.48 -3.95
C ASP A 235 1.31 -21.42 -4.52
N PRO A 236 0.08 -21.78 -4.92
CA PRO A 236 -0.89 -20.82 -5.44
C PRO A 236 -1.66 -20.09 -4.32
N ALA A 237 -1.78 -18.77 -4.41
CA ALA A 237 -2.70 -17.97 -3.58
C ALA A 237 -4.10 -17.97 -4.20
N ALA A 238 -5.14 -18.31 -3.43
CA ALA A 238 -6.51 -18.25 -3.90
C ALA A 238 -7.05 -16.82 -3.86
N VAL A 239 -7.76 -16.41 -4.92
CA VAL A 239 -8.53 -15.17 -4.91
C VAL A 239 -9.81 -15.39 -4.11
N THR A 240 -9.85 -14.89 -2.87
CA THR A 240 -10.97 -15.12 -1.92
C THR A 240 -12.13 -14.15 -2.11
N ASN A 241 -11.87 -12.96 -2.64
CA ASN A 241 -12.88 -11.96 -2.97
C ASN A 241 -12.44 -11.15 -4.19
N ALA A 242 -13.10 -11.35 -5.33
CA ALA A 242 -12.70 -10.77 -6.60
C ALA A 242 -13.58 -9.60 -7.02
N ASN A 243 -13.04 -8.74 -7.89
CA ASN A 243 -13.74 -7.62 -8.53
C ASN A 243 -14.31 -6.58 -7.56
N VAL A 244 -13.60 -6.31 -6.46
CA VAL A 244 -13.99 -5.23 -5.55
C VAL A 244 -13.73 -3.89 -6.25
N PRO A 245 -14.75 -3.07 -6.52
CA PRO A 245 -14.59 -1.87 -7.33
C PRO A 245 -13.97 -0.70 -6.56
N ALA A 246 -13.06 0.01 -7.22
CA ALA A 246 -12.50 1.29 -6.79
C ALA A 246 -12.65 2.34 -7.90
N SER A 247 -12.55 3.62 -7.57
CA SER A 247 -12.66 4.70 -8.57
C SER A 247 -11.56 4.67 -9.63
N ASN A 248 -10.40 4.13 -9.25
CA ASN A 248 -9.22 4.04 -10.09
C ASN A 248 -8.75 2.59 -10.27
N GLY A 249 -9.63 1.60 -10.15
CA GLY A 249 -9.21 0.21 -10.30
C GLY A 249 -10.14 -0.86 -9.74
N LEU A 250 -9.54 -2.03 -9.53
CA LEU A 250 -10.12 -3.20 -8.92
C LEU A 250 -9.22 -3.72 -7.81
N ILE A 251 -9.82 -4.33 -6.80
CA ILE A 251 -9.11 -5.10 -5.77
C ILE A 251 -9.57 -6.56 -5.85
N HIS A 252 -8.60 -7.48 -5.82
CA HIS A 252 -8.81 -8.90 -5.64
C HIS A 252 -8.12 -9.32 -4.34
N ALA A 253 -8.89 -9.79 -3.36
CA ALA A 253 -8.33 -10.31 -2.12
C ALA A 253 -7.67 -11.67 -2.35
N ILE A 254 -6.47 -11.88 -1.83
CA ILE A 254 -5.74 -13.15 -1.91
C ILE A 254 -5.36 -13.65 -0.52
N ASP A 255 -5.26 -14.97 -0.34
CA ASP A 255 -4.99 -15.60 0.96
C ASP A 255 -3.51 -15.89 1.25
N ALA A 256 -2.60 -15.47 0.37
CA ALA A 256 -1.16 -15.53 0.58
C ALA A 256 -0.44 -14.32 -0.06
N LEU A 257 0.63 -13.84 0.57
CA LEU A 257 1.51 -12.81 0.01
C LEU A 257 2.27 -13.39 -1.19
N ARG A 258 2.43 -12.63 -2.27
CA ARG A 258 3.19 -13.04 -3.47
C ARG A 258 4.52 -12.30 -3.52
N LEU A 259 5.59 -13.04 -3.71
CA LEU A 259 6.92 -12.46 -3.78
C LEU A 259 7.39 -12.38 -5.23
N PRO A 260 8.12 -11.31 -5.60
CA PRO A 260 8.62 -11.16 -6.96
C PRO A 260 9.70 -12.21 -7.27
N PRO A 261 9.92 -12.57 -8.54
CA PRO A 261 11.01 -13.47 -8.94
C PRO A 261 12.40 -12.81 -8.92
N THR A 262 12.45 -11.51 -8.64
CA THR A 262 13.63 -10.63 -8.64
C THR A 262 14.10 -10.39 -7.21
N ALA A 263 15.42 -10.34 -7.01
CA ALA A 263 15.99 -9.99 -5.71
C ALA A 263 15.91 -8.48 -5.48
N SER A 264 15.90 -8.07 -4.22
CA SER A 264 16.05 -6.66 -3.83
C SER A 264 16.93 -6.55 -2.59
N VAL A 265 17.64 -5.44 -2.44
CA VAL A 265 18.57 -5.22 -1.33
C VAL A 265 18.55 -3.77 -0.91
N ALA A 266 18.65 -3.54 0.39
CA ALA A 266 18.82 -2.24 1.01
C ALA A 266 20.04 -2.25 1.92
N PHE A 267 20.99 -1.37 1.64
CA PHE A 267 22.26 -1.24 2.34
C PHE A 267 22.49 0.22 2.72
N ASP A 268 22.14 0.54 3.96
CA ASP A 268 22.24 1.90 4.49
C ASP A 268 23.70 2.32 4.74
N ASP A 269 23.94 3.63 4.63
CA ASP A 269 25.11 4.25 5.25
C ASP A 269 25.17 3.90 6.74
N GLN A 270 26.31 3.41 7.21
CA GLN A 270 26.43 2.85 8.55
C GLN A 270 27.83 3.03 9.15
N PRO A 271 27.94 3.10 10.49
CA PRO A 271 29.23 2.90 11.14
C PRO A 271 29.59 1.41 11.16
N SER A 272 30.88 1.08 11.10
CA SER A 272 31.38 -0.24 11.49
C SER A 272 32.20 -0.12 12.77
N ALA A 273 31.73 -0.74 13.85
CA ALA A 273 32.34 -0.62 15.18
C ALA A 273 33.58 -1.51 15.33
N ASP A 274 33.61 -2.65 14.65
CA ASP A 274 34.69 -3.63 14.68
C ASP A 274 35.58 -3.59 13.42
N SER A 275 35.22 -2.75 12.43
CA SER A 275 35.90 -2.58 11.14
C SER A 275 35.97 -3.84 10.27
N VAL A 276 35.22 -4.89 10.61
CA VAL A 276 35.19 -6.18 9.91
C VAL A 276 33.79 -6.72 9.71
N THR A 277 32.75 -6.07 10.24
CA THR A 277 31.36 -6.48 10.04
C THR A 277 30.56 -5.32 9.45
N VAL A 278 29.61 -5.66 8.58
CA VAL A 278 28.56 -4.76 8.08
C VAL A 278 27.19 -5.40 8.22
N THR A 279 26.16 -4.57 8.29
CA THR A 279 24.76 -5.01 8.35
C THR A 279 24.04 -4.60 7.07
N VAL A 280 23.52 -5.59 6.34
CA VAL A 280 22.57 -5.37 5.25
C VAL A 280 21.19 -5.17 5.87
N ARG A 281 20.61 -3.98 5.69
CA ARG A 281 19.36 -3.59 6.37
C ARG A 281 18.24 -4.55 6.06
N SER A 282 18.00 -4.80 4.77
CA SER A 282 17.03 -5.77 4.29
C SER A 282 17.49 -6.35 2.97
N VAL A 283 17.24 -7.63 2.75
CA VAL A 283 17.49 -8.28 1.47
C VAL A 283 16.42 -9.32 1.23
N TYR A 284 15.83 -9.30 0.05
CA TYR A 284 14.95 -10.35 -0.43
C TYR A 284 15.70 -11.20 -1.45
N VAL A 285 15.78 -12.51 -1.17
CA VAL A 285 16.44 -13.48 -2.02
C VAL A 285 15.36 -14.42 -2.59
N PRO A 286 15.06 -14.36 -3.90
CA PRO A 286 13.91 -15.07 -4.47
C PRO A 286 14.17 -16.58 -4.62
N ARG A 287 15.43 -16.97 -4.65
CA ARG A 287 15.89 -18.37 -4.67
C ARG A 287 17.06 -18.49 -3.69
N ASN A 288 17.55 -19.70 -3.48
CA ASN A 288 18.67 -19.90 -2.56
C ASN A 288 19.92 -19.13 -3.05
N GLY A 289 20.78 -18.69 -2.14
CA GLY A 289 21.94 -17.88 -2.51
C GLY A 289 22.72 -17.27 -1.35
N TYR A 290 23.33 -16.13 -1.64
CA TYR A 290 24.26 -15.42 -0.75
C TYR A 290 24.07 -13.91 -0.89
N VAL A 291 24.66 -13.15 0.04
CA VAL A 291 24.81 -11.70 -0.09
C VAL A 291 26.28 -11.35 -0.06
N ALA A 292 26.81 -10.94 -1.21
CA ALA A 292 28.19 -10.51 -1.37
C ALA A 292 28.32 -9.00 -1.09
N ILE A 293 29.40 -8.62 -0.44
CA ILE A 293 29.79 -7.22 -0.22
C ILE A 293 30.98 -6.93 -1.10
N HIS A 294 30.80 -6.01 -2.03
CA HIS A 294 31.86 -5.53 -2.91
C HIS A 294 32.44 -4.21 -2.40
N ASP A 295 33.72 -3.99 -2.63
CA ASP A 295 34.34 -2.68 -2.48
C ASP A 295 34.18 -1.82 -3.75
N SER A 296 34.66 -0.57 -3.68
CA SER A 296 34.56 0.39 -4.79
C SER A 296 35.27 -0.05 -6.09
N THR A 297 36.15 -1.06 -6.07
CA THR A 297 36.84 -1.53 -7.28
C THR A 297 35.90 -2.24 -8.26
N LEU A 298 34.69 -2.62 -7.81
CA LEU A 298 33.61 -3.06 -8.69
C LEU A 298 33.24 -1.98 -9.72
N LEU A 299 33.44 -0.70 -9.39
CA LEU A 299 33.10 0.44 -10.24
C LEU A 299 34.28 0.96 -11.07
N ASP A 300 35.44 0.29 -11.02
CA ASP A 300 36.61 0.64 -11.83
C ASP A 300 36.34 0.46 -13.34
N ASP A 301 37.21 1.02 -14.19
CA ASP A 301 37.20 0.82 -15.64
C ASP A 301 38.53 0.17 -16.10
N PRO A 302 38.57 -1.15 -16.40
CA PRO A 302 37.45 -2.10 -16.32
C PRO A 302 37.13 -2.53 -14.87
N PRO A 303 35.90 -2.99 -14.60
CA PRO A 303 35.46 -3.36 -13.25
C PRO A 303 36.18 -4.61 -12.75
N GLN A 304 36.55 -4.62 -11.47
CA GLN A 304 37.15 -5.79 -10.81
C GLN A 304 36.06 -6.68 -10.20
N VAL A 305 35.29 -7.38 -11.04
CA VAL A 305 34.07 -8.10 -10.61
C VAL A 305 34.32 -9.11 -9.48
N ALA A 306 35.11 -10.16 -9.71
CA ALA A 306 35.44 -11.14 -8.66
C ALA A 306 36.38 -10.55 -7.60
N GLY A 307 37.34 -9.72 -8.01
CA GLY A 307 38.36 -9.15 -7.12
C GLY A 307 37.84 -8.12 -6.11
N SER A 308 36.65 -7.57 -6.34
CA SER A 308 36.03 -6.58 -5.46
C SER A 308 35.24 -7.19 -4.30
N VAL A 309 34.96 -8.50 -4.32
CA VAL A 309 34.24 -9.15 -3.22
C VAL A 309 35.13 -9.18 -1.98
N ILE A 310 34.70 -8.49 -0.94
CA ILE A 310 35.40 -8.40 0.35
C ILE A 310 34.62 -9.03 1.50
N GLY A 311 33.37 -9.46 1.31
CA GLY A 311 32.58 -10.18 2.31
C GLY A 311 31.50 -10.99 1.64
N VAL A 312 31.04 -12.06 2.28
CA VAL A 312 29.91 -12.85 1.80
C VAL A 312 29.17 -13.45 2.99
N SER A 313 27.84 -13.44 2.94
CA SER A 313 27.03 -14.11 3.95
C SER A 313 27.23 -15.64 3.91
N GLU A 314 26.79 -16.32 4.96
CA GLU A 314 26.46 -17.75 4.85
C GLU A 314 25.35 -17.97 3.82
N TYR A 315 25.18 -19.23 3.40
CA TYR A 315 24.08 -19.66 2.54
C TYR A 315 22.72 -19.24 3.11
N ARG A 316 21.85 -18.74 2.23
CA ARG A 316 20.49 -18.33 2.53
C ARG A 316 19.53 -19.11 1.64
N GLU A 317 18.46 -19.60 2.25
CA GLU A 317 17.31 -20.10 1.50
C GLU A 317 16.55 -18.91 0.87
N ALA A 318 15.57 -19.21 0.01
CA ALA A 318 14.68 -18.17 -0.48
C ALA A 318 13.93 -17.52 0.71
N GLY A 319 13.88 -16.19 0.75
CA GLY A 319 13.27 -15.48 1.86
C GLY A 319 13.64 -14.00 1.95
N LEU A 320 13.03 -13.33 2.92
CA LEU A 320 13.37 -11.97 3.32
C LEU A 320 14.31 -12.05 4.53
N TYR A 321 15.32 -11.19 4.59
CA TYR A 321 16.23 -11.14 5.72
C TYR A 321 16.45 -9.70 6.14
N ASN A 322 16.19 -9.42 7.41
CA ASN A 322 16.42 -8.11 8.00
C ASN A 322 17.68 -8.13 8.88
N ASN A 323 18.42 -7.02 8.86
CA ASN A 323 19.64 -6.83 9.65
C ASN A 323 20.65 -7.97 9.48
N LEU A 324 20.85 -8.42 8.24
CA LEU A 324 21.77 -9.50 7.92
C LEU A 324 23.21 -9.03 8.13
N GLU A 325 23.89 -9.58 9.13
CA GLU A 325 25.32 -9.34 9.36
C GLU A 325 26.17 -10.13 8.35
N VAL A 326 27.18 -9.46 7.79
CA VAL A 326 28.17 -10.05 6.89
C VAL A 326 29.57 -9.74 7.40
N GLU A 327 30.35 -10.80 7.65
CA GLU A 327 31.76 -10.68 7.98
C GLU A 327 32.56 -10.35 6.72
N LEU A 328 33.48 -9.40 6.86
CA LEU A 328 34.39 -8.94 5.83
C LEU A 328 35.75 -9.62 5.99
N PHE A 329 36.45 -9.74 4.87
CA PHE A 329 37.78 -10.31 4.73
C PHE A 329 37.87 -11.82 5.04
N ASP A 330 36.71 -12.50 5.13
CA ASP A 330 36.59 -13.95 5.12
C ASP A 330 35.69 -14.39 3.96
N VAL A 331 36.26 -14.52 2.77
CA VAL A 331 35.54 -14.90 1.55
C VAL A 331 36.15 -16.17 0.96
N PRO A 332 35.38 -17.26 0.79
CA PRO A 332 35.84 -18.47 0.12
C PRO A 332 36.46 -18.16 -1.24
N GLY A 333 37.69 -18.65 -1.46
CA GLY A 333 38.43 -18.44 -2.71
C GLY A 333 39.21 -17.12 -2.80
N ALA A 334 39.00 -16.17 -1.88
CA ALA A 334 39.80 -14.95 -1.78
C ALA A 334 40.78 -15.01 -0.59
N GLY A 335 41.90 -14.29 -0.70
CA GLY A 335 42.94 -14.27 0.33
C GLY A 335 43.21 -12.86 0.83
N PHE A 336 42.94 -12.60 2.10
CA PHE A 336 43.21 -11.32 2.75
C PHE A 336 44.36 -11.45 3.76
N PRO A 337 45.21 -10.41 3.92
CA PRO A 337 46.13 -10.34 5.05
C PRO A 337 45.37 -10.41 6.39
N ALA A 338 45.95 -11.07 7.39
CA ALA A 338 45.28 -11.38 8.66
C ALA A 338 44.82 -10.15 9.49
N ASP A 339 45.40 -8.98 9.24
CA ASP A 339 45.06 -7.72 9.93
C ASP A 339 44.32 -6.74 9.00
N THR A 340 43.69 -7.24 7.93
CA THR A 340 42.91 -6.41 7.02
C THR A 340 41.63 -5.96 7.71
N THR A 341 41.38 -4.67 7.72
CA THR A 341 40.16 -4.06 8.25
C THR A 341 39.71 -2.95 7.34
N LEU A 342 38.45 -2.56 7.47
CA LEU A 342 37.97 -1.30 6.93
C LEU A 342 38.73 -0.11 7.56
N GLN A 343 38.86 0.98 6.82
CA GLN A 343 39.59 2.18 7.22
C GLN A 343 38.89 3.45 6.72
N GLY A 344 38.61 4.38 7.63
CA GLY A 344 37.95 5.64 7.31
C GLY A 344 36.55 5.44 6.73
N ASP A 345 36.20 6.24 5.73
CA ASP A 345 34.94 6.13 5.00
C ASP A 345 35.15 5.33 3.70
N GLN A 346 34.44 4.22 3.54
CA GLN A 346 34.54 3.36 2.37
C GLN A 346 33.18 3.13 1.73
N LEU A 347 33.13 3.24 0.41
CA LEU A 347 31.95 2.85 -0.36
C LEU A 347 31.96 1.33 -0.53
N LEU A 348 30.94 0.67 0.01
CA LEU A 348 30.68 -0.74 -0.20
C LEU A 348 29.37 -0.91 -0.96
N ILE A 349 29.22 -2.06 -1.61
CA ILE A 349 28.09 -2.37 -2.48
C ILE A 349 27.57 -3.75 -2.11
N ALA A 350 26.37 -3.81 -1.55
CA ALA A 350 25.71 -5.08 -1.26
C ALA A 350 25.09 -5.64 -2.55
N MET A 351 25.29 -6.93 -2.80
CA MET A 351 24.86 -7.62 -4.01
C MET A 351 24.36 -9.02 -3.66
N PRO A 352 23.07 -9.33 -3.81
CA PRO A 352 22.57 -10.69 -3.72
C PRO A 352 23.12 -11.55 -4.85
N HIS A 353 23.62 -12.74 -4.53
CA HIS A 353 24.13 -13.75 -5.45
C HIS A 353 23.24 -15.00 -5.41
N GLU A 354 22.99 -15.61 -6.56
CA GLU A 354 22.18 -16.82 -6.69
C GLU A 354 23.05 -18.06 -6.50
N GLU A 355 22.61 -19.07 -5.77
CA GLU A 355 23.26 -20.39 -5.74
C GLU A 355 22.92 -21.14 -7.04
N THR A 356 23.92 -21.42 -7.86
CA THR A 356 23.72 -21.90 -9.25
C THR A 356 23.97 -23.39 -9.47
N ASN A 357 24.69 -24.05 -8.56
CA ASN A 357 25.15 -25.43 -8.71
C ASN A 357 24.61 -26.37 -7.62
N MET A 358 23.87 -25.82 -6.64
CA MET A 358 23.19 -26.51 -5.54
C MET A 358 24.16 -27.25 -4.60
N ASN A 359 25.37 -26.73 -4.41
CA ASN A 359 26.34 -27.32 -3.49
C ASN A 359 26.42 -26.61 -2.13
N GLU A 360 25.74 -25.46 -1.96
CA GLU A 360 25.76 -24.63 -0.74
C GLU A 360 27.17 -24.09 -0.40
N GLU A 361 28.07 -24.04 -1.37
CA GLU A 361 29.41 -23.45 -1.26
C GLU A 361 29.55 -22.24 -2.19
N TYR A 362 29.90 -21.07 -1.64
CA TYR A 362 30.13 -19.87 -2.46
C TYR A 362 31.34 -20.06 -3.39
N ASN A 363 31.10 -20.17 -4.70
CA ASN A 363 32.13 -20.48 -5.69
C ASN A 363 32.47 -19.34 -6.66
N PHE A 364 31.80 -18.19 -6.55
CA PHE A 364 31.98 -17.02 -7.44
C PHE A 364 33.43 -16.62 -7.71
N ILE A 365 34.27 -16.61 -6.68
CA ILE A 365 35.68 -16.24 -6.81
C ILE A 365 36.47 -17.33 -7.53
N THR A 366 36.27 -18.59 -7.14
CA THR A 366 37.02 -19.73 -7.69
C THR A 366 36.60 -20.08 -9.11
N SER A 367 35.38 -19.72 -9.50
CA SER A 367 34.81 -19.91 -10.84
C SER A 367 35.05 -18.72 -11.76
N ASP A 368 35.68 -17.63 -11.28
CA ASP A 368 35.85 -16.37 -12.03
C ASP A 368 34.50 -15.78 -12.49
N GLY A 369 33.46 -15.95 -11.67
CA GLY A 369 32.11 -15.45 -11.89
C GLY A 369 31.18 -16.36 -12.70
N ASP A 370 31.64 -17.56 -13.10
CA ASP A 370 30.81 -18.53 -13.85
C ASP A 370 29.75 -19.22 -12.98
N GLU A 371 30.03 -19.35 -11.69
CA GLU A 371 29.14 -19.93 -10.67
C GLU A 371 28.82 -18.86 -9.62
N ASP A 372 27.63 -18.93 -9.08
CA ASP A 372 27.11 -18.10 -8.00
C ASP A 372 27.19 -16.60 -8.26
N GLY A 373 26.81 -16.23 -9.48
CA GLY A 373 26.75 -14.83 -9.91
C GLY A 373 25.61 -14.06 -9.25
N ALA A 374 25.61 -12.75 -9.47
CA ALA A 374 24.59 -11.85 -8.96
C ALA A 374 23.18 -12.24 -9.44
N TYR A 375 22.19 -12.03 -8.58
CA TYR A 375 20.82 -11.85 -9.06
C TYR A 375 20.77 -10.64 -9.99
N THR A 376 20.03 -10.77 -11.08
CA THR A 376 19.94 -9.70 -12.09
C THR A 376 18.51 -9.28 -12.36
N GLU A 377 18.33 -7.99 -12.57
CA GLU A 377 17.10 -7.36 -13.02
C GLU A 377 17.39 -6.62 -14.33
N GLY A 378 16.62 -6.90 -15.38
CA GLY A 378 16.86 -6.31 -16.71
C GLY A 378 18.26 -6.59 -17.28
N GLY A 379 18.93 -7.65 -16.81
CA GLY A 379 20.31 -8.01 -17.17
C GLY A 379 21.40 -7.24 -16.43
N SER A 380 21.05 -6.43 -15.43
CA SER A 380 21.99 -5.73 -14.55
C SER A 380 21.96 -6.36 -13.16
N ALA A 381 23.10 -6.41 -12.46
CA ALA A 381 23.16 -6.92 -11.09
C ALA A 381 22.30 -6.06 -10.16
N VAL A 382 21.54 -6.71 -9.27
CA VAL A 382 20.83 -6.05 -8.18
C VAL A 382 21.86 -5.63 -7.14
N VAL A 383 21.96 -4.33 -6.89
CA VAL A 383 22.96 -3.77 -5.98
C VAL A 383 22.39 -2.60 -5.19
N ASP A 384 22.90 -2.39 -3.99
CA ASP A 384 22.71 -1.13 -3.26
C ASP A 384 24.03 -0.64 -2.64
N PRO A 385 24.52 0.56 -3.02
CA PRO A 385 25.74 1.13 -2.47
C PRO A 385 25.49 1.90 -1.17
N GLY A 386 26.42 1.78 -0.21
CA GLY A 386 26.38 2.51 1.05
C GLY A 386 27.77 2.83 1.58
N PHE A 387 27.91 3.96 2.27
CA PHE A 387 29.15 4.33 2.94
C PHE A 387 29.24 3.66 4.31
N VAL A 388 30.35 2.96 4.53
CA VAL A 388 30.72 2.41 5.83
C VAL A 388 31.82 3.24 6.45
N THR A 389 31.56 3.81 7.63
CA THR A 389 32.50 4.65 8.37
C THR A 389 33.07 3.90 9.56
N VAL A 390 34.38 3.73 9.60
CA VAL A 390 35.09 3.26 10.80
C VAL A 390 35.47 4.46 11.66
N GLY A 391 34.95 4.53 12.88
CA GLY A 391 35.28 5.61 13.81
C GLY A 391 36.77 5.62 14.18
N GLU A 392 37.38 6.81 14.22
CA GLU A 392 38.68 6.97 14.88
C GLU A 392 38.49 6.79 16.39
N ASN A 393 39.03 5.70 16.96
CA ASN A 393 39.07 5.48 18.41
C ASN A 393 39.92 6.53 19.14
#